data_AF-A0A7T8GQZ3-F1
#
_entry.id   AF-A0A7T8GQZ3-F1
#
_cell.length_a   1.000
_cell.length_b   1.000
_cell.length_c   1.000
_cell.angle_alpha   90.00
_cell.angle_beta   90.00
_cell.angle_gamma   90.00
#
_symmetry.space_group_name_H-M   'P 1'
#
loop_
_entity.id
_entity.type
_entity.pdbx_description
1 polymer ?
#
loop_
_entity_poly.entity_id
_entity_poly.type
_entity_poly.pdbx_seq_one_letter_code
_entity_poly.pdbx_strand_id
1 'polypeptide(L)' 'MSLEENVDEGHPCKFMIRSTDPARDALNILCQTEDSESRDKWISIIKRQLQTQWTFCEHYRHPLPITTTN' A
#
# COMPACT_ATOMS: atom_id res chain seq x y z
N MET A 1 -6.47 2.15 0.81
CA MET A 1 -5.39 2.41 1.79
C MET A 1 -4.26 3.15 1.08
N SER A 2 -3.49 3.94 1.82
CA SER A 2 -2.29 4.61 1.30
C SER A 2 -1.12 4.47 2.28
N LEU A 3 0.09 4.53 1.76
CA LEU A 3 1.34 4.43 2.51
C LEU A 3 2.09 5.77 2.44
N GLU A 4 2.58 6.25 3.58
CA GLU A 4 3.39 7.45 3.69
C GLU A 4 4.74 7.11 4.33
N GLU A 5 5.81 7.35 3.56
CA GLU A 5 7.17 6.90 3.88
C GLU A 5 8.00 7.92 4.65
N ASN A 6 7.74 9.21 4.43
CA ASN A 6 8.44 10.32 5.05
C ASN A 6 7.57 10.90 6.15
N VAL A 7 7.70 10.35 7.35
CA VAL A 7 6.95 10.77 8.54
C VAL A 7 7.92 11.18 9.64
N ASP A 8 7.45 12.01 10.57
CA ASP A 8 8.23 12.42 11.74
C ASP A 8 9.62 12.96 11.36
N GLU A 9 9.64 14.00 10.52
CA GLU A 9 10.86 14.65 10.00
C GLU A 9 11.80 13.71 9.21
N GLY A 10 11.26 12.63 8.64
CA GLY A 10 12.02 11.68 7.84
C GLY A 10 12.75 10.62 8.68
N HIS A 11 12.20 10.29 9.86
CA HIS A 11 12.77 9.28 10.75
C HIS A 11 12.96 7.94 10.02
N PRO A 12 14.17 7.35 10.01
CA PRO A 12 14.52 6.23 9.13
C PRO A 12 13.78 4.92 9.44
N CYS A 13 13.27 4.76 10.67
CA CYS A 13 12.53 3.56 11.09
C CYS A 13 11.01 3.75 11.17
N LYS A 14 10.48 4.89 10.71
CA LYS A 14 9.04 5.18 10.80
C LYS A 14 8.39 5.26 9.43
N PHE A 15 7.12 4.91 9.39
CA PHE A 15 6.23 5.08 8.24
C PHE A 15 4.80 5.10 8.74
N MET A 16 3.85 5.57 7.92
CA MET A 16 2.45 5.64 8.30
C MET A 16 1.56 4.94 7.27
N ILE A 17 0.59 4.17 7.77
CA ILE A 17 -0.46 3.55 6.98
C ILE A 17 -1.75 4.34 7.21
N ARG A 18 -2.42 4.74 6.13
CA ARG A 18 -3.69 5.44 6.19
C ARG A 18 -4.79 4.63 5.54
N SER A 19 -5.93 4.54 6.22
CA SER A 19 -7.17 4.08 5.58
C SER A 19 -7.67 5.15 4.63
N THR A 20 -8.16 4.71 3.47
CA THR A 20 -8.84 5.58 2.50
C THR A 20 -10.29 5.13 2.30
N ASP A 21 -10.83 4.40 3.28
CA ASP A 21 -12.23 3.97 3.28
C ASP A 21 -13.13 5.19 3.49
N PRO A 22 -13.96 5.60 2.51
CA PRO A 22 -14.83 6.75 2.65
C PRO A 22 -16.00 6.50 3.62
N ALA A 23 -16.27 5.24 3.99
CA ALA A 23 -17.36 4.89 4.90
C ALA A 23 -16.95 4.91 6.38
N ARG A 24 -15.67 5.13 6.68
CA ARG A 24 -15.12 5.15 8.04
C ARG A 24 -14.38 6.46 8.30
N ASP A 25 -14.28 6.82 9.58
CA ASP A 25 -13.42 7.92 10.00
C ASP A 25 -11.96 7.68 9.59
N ALA A 26 -11.22 8.79 9.44
CA ALA A 26 -9.83 8.75 9.04
C ALA A 26 -8.98 7.97 10.06
N LEU A 27 -8.59 6.75 9.68
CA LEU A 27 -7.68 5.91 10.45
C LEU A 27 -6.25 6.10 9.93
N ASN A 28 -5.38 6.64 10.77
CA ASN A 28 -3.95 6.80 10.52
C ASN A 28 -3.17 6.01 11.56
N ILE A 29 -2.29 5.11 11.12
CA ILE A 29 -1.48 4.25 11.99
C ILE A 29 -0.01 4.59 11.75
N LEU A 30 0.64 5.21 12.74
CA LEU A 30 2.08 5.42 12.73
C LEU A 30 2.77 4.13 13.17
N CYS A 31 3.63 3.60 12.31
CA CYS A 31 4.41 2.40 12.55
C CYS A 31 5.86 2.78 12.78
N GLN A 32 6.47 2.13 13.78
CA GLN A 32 7.90 2.21 14.06
C GLN A 32 8.45 0.79 14.10
N THR A 33 9.53 0.54 13.37
CA THR A 33 10.26 -0.73 13.41
C THR A 33 11.48 -0.64 14.31
N GLU A 34 12.07 -1.79 14.60
CA GLU A 34 13.30 -1.92 15.38
C GLU A 34 14.50 -1.27 14.66
N ASP A 35 14.54 -1.41 13.32
CA ASP A 35 15.63 -0.91 12.48
C ASP A 35 15.11 -0.48 11.08
N SER A 36 15.97 0.22 10.32
CA SER A 36 15.62 0.76 9.00
C SER A 36 15.46 -0.32 7.91
N GLU A 37 16.18 -1.44 8.01
CA GLU A 37 16.07 -2.55 7.05
C GLU A 37 14.70 -3.23 7.17
N SER A 38 14.24 -3.44 8.40
CA SER A 38 12.90 -3.92 8.73
C SER A 38 11.83 -2.96 8.21
N ARG A 39 12.03 -1.64 8.34
CA ARG A 39 11.13 -0.61 7.78
C ARG A 39 11.04 -0.75 6.25
N ASP A 40 12.18 -0.88 5.57
CA ASP A 40 12.21 -1.00 4.11
C ASP A 40 11.55 -2.30 3.63
N LYS A 41 11.73 -3.42 4.35
CA LYS A 41 11.02 -4.68 4.09
C LYS A 41 9.52 -4.51 4.19
N TRP A 42 9.02 -3.89 5.27
CA TRP A 42 7.59 -3.63 5.46
C TRP A 42 7.02 -2.77 4.33
N ILE A 43 7.70 -1.69 3.97
CA ILE A 43 7.29 -0.79 2.89
C ILE A 43 7.24 -1.50 1.55
N SER A 44 8.25 -2.29 1.22
CA SER A 44 8.31 -3.07 -0.02
C SER A 44 7.12 -4.04 -0.12
N ILE A 45 6.82 -4.76 0.96
CA ILE A 45 5.68 -5.69 1.03
C ILE A 45 4.36 -4.93 0.85
N ILE A 46 4.15 -3.83 1.59
CA ILE A 46 2.91 -3.04 1.52
C ILE A 46 2.71 -2.48 0.11
N LYS A 47 3.75 -1.88 -0.49
CA LYS A 47 3.70 -1.37 -1.87
C LYS A 47 3.31 -2.45 -2.86
N ARG A 48 3.90 -3.65 -2.74
CA ARG A 48 3.55 -4.79 -3.61
C ARG A 48 2.08 -5.17 -3.46
N GLN A 49 1.56 -5.24 -2.22
CA GLN A 49 0.16 -5.57 -1.99
C GLN A 49 -0.80 -4.50 -2.54
N LEU A 50 -0.50 -3.21 -2.33
CA LEU A 50 -1.30 -2.11 -2.87
C LEU A 50 -1.31 -2.12 -4.41
N GLN A 51 -0.15 -2.41 -5.04
CA GLN A 51 -0.07 -2.55 -6.49
C GLN A 51 -0.91 -3.72 -7.00
N THR A 52 -0.85 -4.88 -6.34
CA THR A 52 -1.69 -6.04 -6.71
C THR A 52 -3.18 -5.72 -6.58
N GLN A 53 -3.59 -5.05 -5.50
CA GLN A 53 -4.98 -4.61 -5.31
C GLN A 53 -5.42 -3.64 -6.41
N TRP A 54 -4.58 -2.66 -6.76
CA TRP A 54 -4.87 -1.72 -7.83
C TRP A 54 -5.01 -2.43 -9.18
N THR A 55 -4.06 -3.30 -9.54
CA THR A 55 -4.12 -4.09 -10.78
C THR A 55 -5.38 -4.96 -10.84
N PHE A 56 -5.77 -5.56 -9.72
CA PHE A 56 -7.01 -6.35 -9.64
C PHE A 56 -8.25 -5.48 -9.89
N CYS A 57 -8.34 -4.30 -9.25
CA CYS A 57 -9.43 -3.36 -9.47
C CYS A 57 -9.49 -2.86 -10.91
N GLU A 58 -8.35 -2.52 -11.51
CA GLU A 58 -8.28 -2.09 -12.91
C GLU A 58 -8.71 -3.20 -13.86
N HIS A 59 -8.30 -4.45 -13.62
CA HIS A 59 -8.74 -5.59 -14.42
C HIS A 59 -10.25 -5.81 -14.34
N TYR A 60 -10.85 -5.61 -13.16
CA TYR A 60 -12.31 -5.69 -13.01
C TYR A 60 -13.02 -4.54 -13.74
N ARG A 61 -12.46 -3.33 -13.72
CA ARG A 61 -13.02 -2.13 -14.36
C ARG A 61 -12.89 -2.17 -15.88
N HIS A 62 -11.83 -2.80 -16.38
CA HIS A 62 -11.53 -3.00 -17.78
C HIS A 62 -11.18 -4.47 -18.03
N PRO A 63 -12.20 -5.37 -18.07
CA PRO A 63 -11.95 -6.77 -18.33
C PRO A 63 -11.33 -6.91 -19.73
N LEU A 64 -10.09 -7.39 -19.78
CA LEU A 64 -9.46 -7.74 -21.05
C LEU A 64 -10.24 -8.90 -21.67
N PRO A 65 -10.53 -8.88 -22.98
CA PRO A 65 -11.14 -10.02 -23.64
C PRO A 65 -10.20 -11.22 -23.48
N ILE A 66 -10.70 -12.28 -22.87
CA ILE A 66 -10.12 -13.62 -22.98
C ILE A 66 -10.14 -13.98 -24.47
N THR A 67 -9.05 -13.71 -25.18
CA THR A 67 -8.83 -14.23 -26.52
C THR A 67 -8.60 -15.72 -26.37
N THR A 68 -9.67 -16.50 -26.50
CA THR A 68 -9.60 -17.92 -26.82
C THR A 68 -8.95 -18.03 -28.20
N THR A 69 -7.64 -18.25 -28.22
CA THR A 69 -6.98 -18.77 -29.42
C THR A 69 -7.44 -20.22 -29.59
N ASN A 70 -8.26 -20.44 -30.62
CA ASN A 70 -8.53 -21.77 -31.19
C ASN A 70 -7.25 -22.37 -31.78
#